data_AF-A0A2S3YVQ5-F1
#
_entry.id   AF-A0A2S3YVQ5-F1
#
_cell.length_a   1.000
_cell.length_b   1.000
_cell.length_c   1.000
_cell.angle_alpha   90.00
_cell.angle_beta   90.00
_cell.angle_gamma   90.00
#
_symmetry.space_group_name_H-M   'P 1'
#
loop_
_entity.id
_entity.type
_entity.pdbx_description
1 polymer ?
#
loop_
_entity_poly.entity_id
_entity_poly.type
_entity_poly.pdbx_seq_one_letter_code
_entity_poly.pdbx_strand_id
1 'polypeptide(L)' 'MYPFRDFECVIRPDDMNLLQRLFESELARTNLKCDTPHAEALAKRLIALYQNGVRNPADLLERVNDL' A
#
# COMPACT_ATOMS: atom_id res chain seq x y z
N MET A 1 -33.61 7.59 2.76
CA MET A 1 -32.23 7.61 3.31
C MET A 1 -31.43 6.57 2.56
N TYR A 2 -30.61 6.98 1.61
CA TYR A 2 -29.60 6.07 1.06
C TYR A 2 -28.59 5.83 2.19
N PRO A 3 -28.32 4.58 2.61
CA PRO A 3 -27.12 4.34 3.39
C PRO A 3 -25.98 4.72 2.45
N PHE A 4 -25.31 5.81 2.76
CA PHE A 4 -24.02 6.15 2.20
C PHE A 4 -23.11 4.98 2.55
N ARG A 5 -23.10 3.93 1.72
CA ARG A 5 -22.04 2.93 1.74
C ARG A 5 -20.82 3.71 1.31
N ASP A 6 -20.12 4.22 2.31
CA ASP A 6 -18.67 4.24 2.35
C ASP A 6 -18.04 4.18 0.96
N PHE A 7 -18.12 5.30 0.23
CA PHE A 7 -17.06 5.67 -0.71
C PHE A 7 -15.84 6.08 0.12
N GLU A 8 -15.42 5.20 1.03
CA GLU A 8 -14.26 5.32 1.88
C GLU A 8 -12.99 4.96 1.08
N CYS A 9 -13.00 5.28 -0.23
CA CYS A 9 -11.78 5.53 -0.97
C CYS A 9 -11.31 6.93 -0.60
N VAL A 10 -10.96 7.11 0.66
CA VAL A 10 -10.30 8.31 1.17
C VAL A 10 -8.92 7.84 1.58
N ILE A 11 -8.05 7.57 0.60
CA ILE A 11 -6.62 7.58 0.89
C ILE A 11 -6.34 9.01 1.35
N ARG A 12 -6.24 9.23 2.67
CA ARG A 12 -5.87 10.54 3.17
C ARG A 12 -4.42 10.78 2.80
N PRO A 13 -3.99 12.05 2.68
CA PRO A 13 -2.58 12.35 2.48
C PRO A 13 -1.70 11.67 3.55
N ASP A 14 -2.21 11.49 4.77
CA ASP A 14 -1.53 10.75 5.85
C ASP A 14 -1.35 9.26 5.52
N ASP A 15 -2.38 8.60 4.99
CA ASP A 15 -2.32 7.21 4.53
C ASP A 15 -1.38 7.04 3.33
N MET A 16 -1.32 8.05 2.45
CA MET A 16 -0.40 8.06 1.32
C MET A 16 1.06 8.15 1.79
N ASN A 17 1.34 8.98 2.81
CA ASN A 17 2.66 9.05 3.45
C ASN A 17 3.04 7.73 4.12
N LEU A 18 2.08 7.07 4.77
CA LEU A 18 2.27 5.75 5.37
C LEU A 18 2.62 4.72 4.29
N LEU A 19 1.80 4.59 3.24
CA LEU A 19 2.04 3.68 2.12
C LEU A 19 3.40 3.92 1.45
N GLN A 20 3.78 5.18 1.27
CA GLN A 20 5.07 5.56 0.69
C GLN A 20 6.23 5.15 1.59
N ARG A 21 6.15 5.39 2.91
CA ARG A 21 7.17 4.93 3.86
C ARG A 21 7.31 3.42 3.92
N LEU A 22 6.20 2.68 3.88
CA LEU A 22 6.22 1.21 3.85
C LEU A 22 6.91 0.72 2.56
N PHE A 23 6.56 1.33 1.43
CA PHE A 23 7.16 1.03 0.14
C PHE A 23 8.67 1.30 0.13
N GLU A 24 9.11 2.48 0.60
CA GLU A 24 10.53 2.83 0.70
C GLU A 24 11.28 1.92 1.67
N SER A 25 10.64 1.52 2.77
CA SER A 25 11.22 0.60 3.75
C SER A 25 11.42 -0.79 3.15
N GLU A 26 10.46 -1.28 2.37
CA GLU A 26 10.62 -2.54 1.64
C GLU A 26 11.68 -2.45 0.56
N LEU A 27 11.70 -1.40 -0.26
CA LEU A 27 12.77 -1.20 -1.25
C LEU A 27 14.16 -1.16 -0.62
N ALA A 28 14.30 -0.48 0.52
CA ALA A 28 15.54 -0.46 1.28
C ALA A 28 15.91 -1.85 1.79
N ARG A 29 14.94 -2.64 2.26
CA ARG A 29 15.14 -4.00 2.77
C ARG A 29 15.54 -4.98 1.66
N THR A 30 14.93 -4.88 0.48
CA THR A 30 15.28 -5.73 -0.69
C THR A 30 16.47 -5.20 -1.49
N ASN A 31 17.05 -4.05 -1.12
CA ASN A 31 18.07 -3.33 -1.88
C ASN A 31 17.66 -3.06 -3.34
N LEU A 32 16.35 -2.93 -3.59
CA LEU A 32 15.79 -2.72 -4.91
C LEU A 32 15.69 -1.23 -5.18
N LYS A 33 16.13 -0.81 -6.38
CA LYS A 33 15.86 0.54 -6.85
C LYS A 33 14.37 0.69 -7.16
N CYS A 34 13.80 1.82 -6.77
CA CYS A 34 12.45 2.27 -7.10
C CYS A 34 12.16 2.29 -8.62
N ASP A 35 13.20 2.29 -9.45
CA ASP A 35 13.13 2.27 -10.91
C ASP A 35 13.01 0.85 -11.50
N THR A 36 12.91 -0.18 -10.66
CA THR A 36 12.73 -1.56 -11.14
C THR A 36 11.25 -1.89 -11.35
N PRO A 37 10.91 -2.73 -12.33
CA PRO A 37 9.54 -3.22 -12.52
C PRO A 37 9.00 -3.94 -11.26
N HIS A 38 9.89 -4.44 -10.42
CA HIS A 38 9.56 -5.04 -9.14
C HIS A 38 9.01 -4.01 -8.14
N ALA A 39 9.62 -2.82 -8.09
CA ALA A 39 9.15 -1.70 -7.29
C ALA A 39 7.77 -1.23 -7.75
N GLU A 40 7.55 -1.08 -9.07
CA GLU A 40 6.24 -0.69 -9.58
C GLU A 40 5.15 -1.72 -9.25
N ALA A 41 5.48 -3.02 -9.33
CA ALA A 41 4.58 -4.10 -8.94
C ALA A 41 4.23 -4.06 -7.43
N LEU A 42 5.22 -3.78 -6.58
CA LEU A 42 5.03 -3.60 -5.14
C LEU A 42 4.08 -2.42 -4.83
N ALA A 43 4.31 -1.27 -5.47
CA ALA A 43 3.47 -0.08 -5.28
C ALA A 43 2.02 -0.35 -5.72
N LYS A 44 1.82 -0.98 -6.89
CA LYS A 44 0.49 -1.37 -7.37
C LYS A 44 -0.20 -2.34 -6.42
N ARG A 45 0.52 -3.31 -5.85
CA ARG A 45 -0.02 -4.27 -4.86
C ARG A 45 -0.42 -3.58 -3.56
N LEU A 46 0.42 -2.70 -3.02
CA LEU A 46 0.13 -1.90 -1.82
C LEU A 46 -1.16 -1.08 -2.00
N ILE A 47 -1.30 -0.40 -3.14
CA ILE A 47 -2.50 0.37 -3.48
C ILE A 47 -3.72 -0.54 -3.61
N ALA A 48 -3.59 -1.68 -4.28
CA ALA A 48 -4.68 -2.63 -4.45
C ALA A 48 -5.17 -3.25 -3.13
N LEU A 49 -4.25 -3.57 -2.20
CA LEU A 49 -4.60 -4.05 -0.87
C LEU A 49 -5.30 -2.97 -0.05
N TYR A 50 -4.81 -1.74 -0.12
CA TYR A 50 -5.44 -0.59 0.53
C TYR A 50 -6.86 -0.35 0.01
N GLN A 51 -7.05 -0.43 -1.30
CA GLN A 51 -8.36 -0.34 -1.95
C GLN A 51 -9.29 -1.51 -1.63
N ASN A 52 -8.76 -2.69 -1.31
CA ASN A 52 -9.53 -3.83 -0.81
C ASN A 52 -9.95 -3.69 0.67
N GLY A 53 -9.57 -2.60 1.34
CA GLY A 53 -9.94 -2.32 2.73
C GLY A 53 -8.85 -2.68 3.75
N VAL A 54 -7.65 -3.08 3.31
CA VAL A 54 -6.52 -3.33 4.20
C VAL A 54 -5.85 -2.00 4.54
N ARG A 55 -6.24 -1.39 5.67
CA ARG A 55 -5.67 -0.12 6.15
C ARG A 55 -4.48 -0.30 7.11
N ASN A 56 -4.23 -1.52 7.56
CA ASN A 56 -3.19 -1.77 8.56
C ASN A 56 -1.80 -1.86 7.89
N PRO A 57 -0.82 -1.01 8.28
CA PRO A 57 0.53 -1.03 7.70
C PRO A 57 1.24 -2.37 7.83
N ALA A 58 1.11 -3.03 8.98
CA ALA A 58 1.70 -4.35 9.23
C ALA A 58 1.08 -5.43 8.33
N ASP A 59 -0.24 -5.40 8.16
CA ASP A 59 -0.97 -6.36 7.31
C ASP A 59 -0.63 -6.16 5.83
N LEU A 60 -0.54 -4.90 5.39
CA LEU A 60 -0.05 -4.55 4.04
C LEU A 60 1.36 -5.08 3.78
N LEU A 61 2.26 -4.91 4.75
CA LEU A 61 3.65 -5.38 4.67
C LEU A 61 3.76 -6.90 4.68
N GLU A 62 2.98 -7.59 5.52
CA GLU A 62 2.94 -9.05 5.55
C GLU A 62 2.40 -9.60 4.22
N ARG A 63 1.26 -9.09 3.76
CA ARG A 63 0.63 -9.57 2.52
C ARG A 63 1.45 -9.27 1.26
N VAL A 64 2.29 -8.24 1.28
CA VAL A 64 3.21 -7.96 0.17
C VAL A 64 4.51 -8.78 0.26
N ASN A 65 4.87 -9.29 1.44
CA ASN A 65 6.02 -10.18 1.67
C ASN A 65 5.75 -11.67 1.53
N ASP A 66 4.52 -12.11 1.74
CA ASP A 66 4.14 -13.54 1.81
C ASP A 66 4.19 -14.26 0.43
N LEU A 67 4.98 -13.78 -0.53
CA LEU A 67 5.13 -14.31 -1.90
C LEU A 67 6.61 -14.39 -2.29
#